data_AF-A0A954I0C8-F1
#
_entry.id   AF-A0A954I0C8-F1
#
_cell.length_a   1.000
_cell.length_b   1.000
_cell.length_c   1.000
_cell.angle_alpha   90.00
_cell.angle_beta   90.00
_cell.angle_gamma   90.00
#
_symmetry.space_group_name_H-M   'P 1'
#
loop_
_entity.id
_entity.type
_entity.pdbx_description
1 polymer ?
#
loop_
_entity_poly.entity_id
_entity_poly.type
_entity_poly.pdbx_seq_one_letter_code
_entity_poly.pdbx_strand_id
1 'polypeptide(L)'
;MISPVRFCAVLLFVAASGAGVVATADDASQSASPSPQASDSHLPPDARQQALAARDALFARLSGRLMEVMQAHGPVDAIAVCSQESEQIAKQVGDEHGVQIGRTSFHLRNARNTPPDWAQWFVANRVAAEQYLNLPDGKTGALLPIRLQEKCLICHGPTDQIAPAIQARLKEVYPDDRATGFQTGDLRGWFWVIVPASGDHSPHAHGEEAGEPLPQAAGPGRAGPPFGRGMGRGFGRGAGPGGADHREDMQTIHSMFADRNKIRRTVRKLPDGAEAITESDDPQIAALIQKHVPAMEGRVGEDRPLPPMTFHPVFVNLIKHSEDYTFNYEETDKGVKVTYTADDPFVIMLVQEHAQLVSRFLKNGMEEIHNPYELPTVPASPTAQD
;
A
#
# COMPACT_ATOMS: atom_id res chain seq x y z
N MET A 1 50.37 -13.77 -46.15
CA MET A 1 50.67 -14.89 -47.07
C MET A 1 49.46 -15.81 -47.15
N ILE A 2 49.28 -16.51 -48.28
CA ILE A 2 48.46 -17.73 -48.45
C ILE A 2 46.96 -17.61 -48.03
N SER A 3 46.09 -17.46 -49.03
CA SER A 3 44.71 -17.97 -48.99
C SER A 3 44.72 -19.48 -49.31
N PRO A 4 43.67 -20.25 -48.95
CA PRO A 4 42.87 -20.85 -50.05
C PRO A 4 41.36 -21.10 -49.76
N VAL A 5 40.51 -21.04 -50.82
CA VAL A 5 39.59 -22.11 -51.34
C VAL A 5 38.44 -22.63 -50.43
N ARG A 6 37.16 -22.85 -50.85
CA ARG A 6 36.33 -22.74 -52.10
C ARG A 6 34.82 -22.89 -51.68
N PHE A 7 33.74 -22.97 -52.49
CA PHE A 7 33.52 -23.12 -53.95
C PHE A 7 32.17 -22.52 -54.46
N CYS A 8 31.65 -23.05 -55.59
CA CYS A 8 30.34 -22.90 -56.27
C CYS A 8 29.09 -23.15 -55.38
N ALA A 9 27.85 -22.72 -55.68
CA ALA A 9 27.17 -22.49 -56.97
C ALA A 9 25.94 -21.52 -56.81
N VAL A 10 25.14 -21.08 -57.80
CA VAL A 10 25.28 -20.65 -59.23
C VAL A 10 23.98 -20.97 -60.05
N LEU A 11 23.22 -19.92 -60.45
CA LEU A 11 22.04 -19.89 -61.37
C LEU A 11 20.69 -20.49 -60.83
N LEU A 12 19.46 -20.08 -61.24
CA LEU A 12 18.99 -18.96 -62.10
C LEU A 12 17.56 -18.46 -61.72
N PHE A 13 17.23 -17.27 -62.22
CA PHE A 13 15.93 -16.61 -62.45
C PHE A 13 14.68 -17.51 -62.63
N VAL A 14 13.51 -16.99 -62.18
CA VAL A 14 12.45 -16.45 -63.07
C VAL A 14 11.86 -15.18 -62.44
N ALA A 15 11.53 -14.18 -63.24
CA ALA A 15 10.73 -13.02 -62.83
C ALA A 15 9.43 -12.95 -63.67
N ALA A 16 8.33 -12.53 -63.06
CA ALA A 16 7.06 -12.26 -63.75
C ALA A 16 6.39 -11.03 -63.13
N SER A 17 6.05 -10.05 -63.96
CA SER A 17 5.41 -8.81 -63.52
C SER A 17 3.88 -8.95 -63.52
N GLY A 18 3.23 -8.47 -62.45
CA GLY A 18 1.79 -8.27 -62.39
C GLY A 18 1.49 -6.89 -61.81
N ALA A 19 0.73 -6.07 -62.53
CA ALA A 19 0.40 -4.71 -62.12
C ALA A 19 -1.02 -4.60 -61.57
N GLY A 20 -1.26 -3.65 -60.67
CA GLY A 20 -2.63 -3.17 -60.43
C GLY A 20 -2.94 -2.67 -59.02
N VAL A 21 -3.59 -1.51 -58.98
CA VAL A 21 -4.45 -1.00 -57.90
C VAL A 21 -3.76 -0.70 -56.56
N VAL A 22 -3.41 0.58 -56.38
CA VAL A 22 -3.42 1.21 -55.07
C VAL A 22 -4.87 1.28 -54.59
N ALA A 23 -5.20 0.56 -53.53
CA ALA A 23 -6.47 0.68 -52.82
C ALA A 23 -6.23 1.39 -51.49
N THR A 24 -6.58 2.67 -51.42
CA THR A 24 -6.69 3.41 -50.16
C THR A 24 -7.89 2.84 -49.39
N ALA A 25 -7.63 2.05 -48.35
CA ALA A 25 -8.65 1.67 -47.38
C ALA A 25 -8.73 2.75 -46.29
N ASP A 26 -9.94 3.20 -46.00
CA ASP A 26 -10.19 4.46 -45.30
C ASP A 26 -9.59 4.58 -43.89
N ASP A 27 -9.36 5.85 -43.55
CA ASP A 27 -9.17 6.37 -42.20
C ASP A 27 -10.37 5.99 -41.32
N ALA A 28 -10.28 4.83 -40.67
CA ALA A 28 -11.12 4.43 -39.56
C ALA A 28 -10.46 4.82 -38.22
N SER A 29 -10.02 6.08 -38.09
CA SER A 29 -9.63 6.67 -36.80
C SER A 29 -10.81 6.59 -35.83
N GLN A 30 -10.79 5.56 -34.97
CA GLN A 30 -11.69 5.51 -33.83
C GLN A 30 -11.40 6.74 -32.96
N SER A 31 -12.35 7.66 -32.93
CA SER A 31 -12.25 8.92 -32.20
C SER A 31 -12.22 8.65 -30.70
N ALA A 32 -11.03 8.35 -30.16
CA ALA A 32 -10.79 8.28 -28.73
C ALA A 32 -11.27 9.60 -28.12
N SER A 33 -12.28 9.51 -27.24
CA SER A 33 -12.81 10.69 -26.56
C SER A 33 -11.68 11.37 -25.81
N PRO A 34 -11.44 12.69 -26.02
CA PRO A 34 -10.25 13.36 -25.53
C PRO A 34 -10.14 13.19 -24.02
N SER A 35 -8.97 12.74 -23.56
CA SER A 35 -8.70 12.50 -22.15
C SER A 35 -9.04 13.75 -21.33
N PRO A 36 -9.84 13.65 -20.26
CA PRO A 36 -9.96 14.74 -19.30
C PRO A 36 -8.56 15.05 -18.77
N GLN A 37 -8.09 16.28 -18.95
CA GLN A 37 -6.71 16.63 -18.61
C GLN A 37 -6.52 16.59 -17.09
N ALA A 38 -5.81 15.58 -16.61
CA ALA A 38 -5.28 15.56 -15.25
C ALA A 38 -4.37 16.79 -15.07
N SER A 39 -4.61 17.55 -14.02
CA SER A 39 -4.12 18.92 -13.86
C SER A 39 -3.19 19.04 -12.66
N ASP A 40 -2.04 18.36 -12.72
CA ASP A 40 -0.96 18.47 -11.71
C ASP A 40 -0.46 19.91 -11.53
N SER A 41 -0.68 20.78 -12.52
CA SER A 41 -0.08 22.12 -12.61
C SER A 41 -0.74 23.22 -11.76
N HIS A 42 -1.89 22.99 -11.10
CA HIS A 42 -2.61 24.05 -10.37
C HIS A 42 -3.58 23.61 -9.25
N LEU A 43 -3.41 22.43 -8.63
CA LEU A 43 -4.19 22.09 -7.43
C LEU A 43 -3.69 22.83 -6.18
N PRO A 44 -4.59 23.24 -5.25
CA PRO A 44 -4.20 23.62 -3.89
C PRO A 44 -3.53 22.45 -3.17
N PRO A 45 -2.34 22.63 -2.55
CA PRO A 45 -1.66 21.57 -1.79
C PRO A 45 -2.55 20.97 -0.69
N ASP A 46 -3.26 21.84 0.03
CA ASP A 46 -4.18 21.49 1.11
C ASP A 46 -5.26 20.51 0.64
N ALA A 47 -5.85 20.74 -0.54
CA ALA A 47 -6.89 19.87 -1.11
C ALA A 47 -6.34 18.48 -1.47
N ARG A 48 -5.09 18.38 -1.94
CA ARG A 48 -4.42 17.08 -2.14
C ARG A 48 -4.20 16.37 -0.81
N GLN A 49 -3.71 17.07 0.20
CA GLN A 49 -3.46 16.50 1.53
C GLN A 49 -4.76 16.04 2.22
N GLN A 50 -5.83 16.84 2.14
CA GLN A 50 -7.15 16.53 2.66
C GLN A 50 -7.76 15.28 1.97
N ALA A 51 -7.63 15.18 0.64
CA ALA A 51 -8.08 14.01 -0.11
C ALA A 51 -7.29 12.74 0.26
N LEU A 52 -5.97 12.84 0.42
CA LEU A 52 -5.13 11.72 0.87
C LEU A 52 -5.50 11.28 2.30
N ALA A 53 -5.67 12.22 3.23
CA ALA A 53 -6.04 11.93 4.62
C ALA A 53 -7.42 11.26 4.75
N ALA A 54 -8.43 11.72 4.01
CA ALA A 54 -9.73 11.06 3.97
C ALA A 54 -9.64 9.63 3.39
N ARG A 55 -8.78 9.43 2.38
CA ARG A 55 -8.49 8.11 1.79
C ARG A 55 -7.74 7.18 2.75
N ASP A 56 -6.85 7.72 3.60
CA ASP A 56 -6.23 6.98 4.71
C ASP A 56 -7.29 6.53 5.73
N ALA A 57 -8.08 7.47 6.25
CA ALA A 57 -9.11 7.18 7.25
C ALA A 57 -10.15 6.17 6.75
N LEU A 58 -10.61 6.29 5.49
CA LEU A 58 -11.57 5.37 4.91
C LEU A 58 -10.97 3.96 4.69
N PHE A 59 -9.73 3.86 4.21
CA PHE A 59 -9.06 2.57 4.09
C PHE A 59 -8.83 1.91 5.46
N ALA A 60 -8.37 2.68 6.45
CA ALA A 60 -8.11 2.21 7.80
C ALA A 60 -9.38 1.67 8.46
N ARG A 61 -10.49 2.42 8.45
CA ARG A 61 -11.77 1.99 9.04
C ARG A 61 -12.35 0.77 8.34
N LEU A 62 -12.38 0.77 7.00
CA LEU A 62 -12.89 -0.38 6.23
C LEU A 62 -12.04 -1.64 6.45
N SER A 63 -10.70 -1.52 6.48
CA SER A 63 -9.84 -2.68 6.74
C SER A 63 -9.91 -3.11 8.21
N GLY A 64 -10.01 -2.19 9.17
CA GLY A 64 -10.11 -2.50 10.59
C GLY A 64 -11.40 -3.26 10.90
N ARG A 65 -12.54 -2.71 10.50
CA ARG A 65 -13.87 -3.33 10.69
C ARG A 65 -13.99 -4.68 9.97
N LEU A 66 -13.42 -4.81 8.78
CA LEU A 66 -13.33 -6.11 8.09
C LEU A 66 -12.53 -7.15 8.89
N MET A 67 -11.37 -6.77 9.44
CA MET A 67 -10.56 -7.69 10.26
C MET A 67 -11.25 -8.06 11.58
N GLU A 68 -11.90 -7.11 12.24
CA GLU A 68 -12.69 -7.32 13.47
C GLU A 68 -13.77 -8.39 13.24
N VAL A 69 -14.64 -8.22 12.24
CA VAL A 69 -15.71 -9.17 11.95
C VAL A 69 -15.14 -10.51 11.44
N MET A 70 -14.05 -10.50 10.67
CA MET A 70 -13.35 -11.73 10.26
C MET A 70 -12.74 -12.50 11.43
N GLN A 71 -12.32 -11.83 12.52
CA GLN A 71 -11.80 -12.48 13.73
C GLN A 71 -12.92 -13.00 14.63
N ALA A 72 -14.00 -12.23 14.79
CA ALA A 72 -15.12 -12.58 15.68
C ALA A 72 -16.09 -13.62 15.08
N HIS A 73 -16.36 -13.53 13.77
CA HIS A 73 -17.42 -14.29 13.08
C HIS A 73 -16.95 -14.98 11.79
N GLY A 74 -15.69 -14.77 11.38
CA GLY A 74 -15.11 -15.42 10.21
C GLY A 74 -15.42 -14.71 8.87
N PRO A 75 -14.79 -15.17 7.77
CA PRO A 75 -14.84 -14.50 6.48
C PRO A 75 -16.18 -14.60 5.74
N VAL A 76 -17.08 -15.49 6.16
CA VAL A 76 -18.41 -15.65 5.54
C VAL A 76 -19.37 -14.56 6.05
N ASP A 77 -19.43 -14.34 7.36
CA ASP A 77 -20.37 -13.37 7.95
C ASP A 77 -19.91 -11.92 7.69
N ALA A 78 -18.59 -11.69 7.61
CA ALA A 78 -18.01 -10.40 7.22
C ALA A 78 -18.53 -9.88 5.86
N ILE A 79 -18.90 -10.76 4.92
CA ILE A 79 -19.44 -10.37 3.61
C ILE A 79 -20.73 -9.56 3.77
N ALA A 80 -21.62 -10.00 4.69
CA ALA A 80 -22.90 -9.37 4.92
C ALA A 80 -22.76 -8.03 5.65
N VAL A 81 -21.97 -8.00 6.73
CA VAL A 81 -21.76 -6.79 7.54
C VAL A 81 -21.10 -5.68 6.71
N CYS A 82 -20.01 -5.99 6.01
CA CYS A 82 -19.32 -5.00 5.17
C CYS A 82 -20.14 -4.53 3.94
N SER A 83 -21.20 -5.25 3.54
CA SER A 83 -22.12 -4.80 2.48
C SER A 83 -22.99 -3.61 2.88
N GLN A 84 -23.27 -3.49 4.20
CA GLN A 84 -24.15 -2.48 4.78
C GLN A 84 -23.33 -1.31 5.33
N GLU A 85 -22.34 -1.61 6.17
CA GLU A 85 -21.58 -0.58 6.89
C GLU A 85 -20.64 0.23 5.99
N SER A 86 -20.20 -0.29 4.84
CA SER A 86 -19.13 0.38 4.07
C SER A 86 -19.54 1.70 3.42
N GLU A 87 -20.84 1.96 3.26
CA GLU A 87 -21.37 3.26 2.83
C GLU A 87 -21.55 4.23 4.02
N GLN A 88 -21.90 3.71 5.20
CA GLN A 88 -21.95 4.49 6.44
C GLN A 88 -20.55 4.98 6.86
N ILE A 89 -19.54 4.12 6.79
CA ILE A 89 -18.14 4.47 7.08
C ILE A 89 -17.62 5.50 6.07
N ALA A 90 -18.00 5.39 4.79
CA ALA A 90 -17.65 6.38 3.77
C ALA A 90 -18.30 7.75 4.07
N LYS A 91 -19.57 7.78 4.49
CA LYS A 91 -20.22 9.03 4.91
C LYS A 91 -19.52 9.64 6.14
N GLN A 92 -19.28 8.87 7.19
CA GLN A 92 -18.61 9.34 8.42
C GLN A 92 -17.25 9.98 8.14
N VAL A 93 -16.41 9.32 7.33
CA VAL A 93 -15.11 9.87 6.95
C VAL A 93 -15.25 11.12 6.06
N GLY A 94 -16.28 11.16 5.20
CA GLY A 94 -16.60 12.37 4.45
C GLY A 94 -17.00 13.55 5.33
N ASP A 95 -17.91 13.32 6.29
CA ASP A 95 -18.37 14.31 7.25
C ASP A 95 -17.21 14.87 8.10
N GLU A 96 -16.35 13.98 8.61
CA GLU A 96 -15.22 14.35 9.49
C GLU A 96 -14.09 15.08 8.76
N HIS A 97 -13.80 14.71 7.50
CA HIS A 97 -12.74 15.35 6.71
C HIS A 97 -13.28 16.52 5.85
N GLY A 98 -14.58 16.83 5.88
CA GLY A 98 -15.19 17.87 5.06
C GLY A 98 -15.14 17.59 3.55
N VAL A 99 -15.30 16.33 3.14
CA VAL A 99 -15.22 15.90 1.73
C VAL A 99 -16.35 14.95 1.35
N GLN A 100 -16.63 14.79 0.06
CA GLN A 100 -17.37 13.62 -0.42
C GLN A 100 -16.36 12.53 -0.78
N ILE A 101 -16.55 11.30 -0.29
CA ILE A 101 -15.62 10.19 -0.53
C ILE A 101 -16.35 8.87 -0.77
N GLY A 102 -15.79 8.05 -1.64
CA GLY A 102 -16.28 6.69 -1.88
C GLY A 102 -15.26 5.80 -2.58
N ARG A 103 -15.74 4.66 -3.09
CA ARG A 103 -14.94 3.71 -3.87
C ARG A 103 -15.60 3.44 -5.22
N THR A 104 -14.81 3.01 -6.19
CA THR A 104 -15.29 2.55 -7.49
C THR A 104 -14.33 1.55 -8.14
N SER A 105 -14.75 0.91 -9.23
CA SER A 105 -13.95 -0.07 -9.99
C SER A 105 -14.55 -0.35 -11.37
N PHE A 106 -13.71 -0.79 -12.31
CA PHE A 106 -14.15 -1.44 -13.56
C PHE A 106 -14.79 -2.82 -13.32
N HIS A 107 -14.54 -3.43 -12.15
CA HIS A 107 -15.12 -4.69 -11.68
C HIS A 107 -15.84 -4.46 -10.34
N LEU A 108 -17.10 -4.07 -10.40
CA LEU A 108 -17.94 -3.79 -9.23
C LEU A 108 -18.39 -5.07 -8.52
N ARG A 109 -18.51 -4.98 -7.18
CA ARG A 109 -19.17 -5.98 -6.32
C ARG A 109 -20.58 -5.52 -5.92
N ASN A 110 -20.68 -4.25 -5.54
CA ASN A 110 -21.92 -3.56 -5.25
C ASN A 110 -22.09 -2.46 -6.29
N ALA A 111 -23.21 -2.47 -7.03
CA ALA A 111 -23.52 -1.50 -8.08
C ALA A 111 -23.57 -0.04 -7.59
N ARG A 112 -23.81 0.20 -6.29
CA ARG A 112 -23.78 1.54 -5.69
C ARG A 112 -22.39 2.19 -5.68
N ASN A 113 -21.31 1.42 -5.93
CA ASN A 113 -19.95 1.94 -6.15
C ASN A 113 -19.70 2.37 -7.61
N THR A 114 -20.75 2.79 -8.32
CA THR A 114 -20.65 3.35 -9.67
C THR A 114 -19.75 4.59 -9.66
N PRO A 115 -18.83 4.77 -10.62
CA PRO A 115 -17.93 5.92 -10.64
C PRO A 115 -18.68 7.24 -10.82
N PRO A 116 -18.30 8.33 -10.11
CA PRO A 116 -18.83 9.65 -10.41
C PRO A 116 -18.41 10.09 -11.82
N ASP A 117 -19.21 10.93 -12.47
CA ASP A 117 -19.12 11.22 -13.91
C ASP A 117 -17.71 11.65 -14.36
N TRP A 118 -17.05 12.52 -13.60
CA TRP A 118 -15.69 12.99 -13.87
C TRP A 118 -14.63 11.86 -13.83
N ALA A 119 -14.88 10.78 -13.08
CA ALA A 119 -13.98 9.65 -12.94
C ALA A 119 -14.23 8.54 -13.98
N GLN A 120 -15.37 8.52 -14.67
CA GLN A 120 -15.79 7.43 -15.56
C GLN A 120 -14.73 7.08 -16.62
N TRP A 121 -14.13 8.09 -17.26
CA TRP A 121 -13.10 7.89 -18.30
C TRP A 121 -11.85 7.21 -17.74
N PHE A 122 -11.35 7.64 -16.58
CA PHE A 122 -10.16 7.07 -15.94
C PHE A 122 -10.40 5.63 -15.46
N VAL A 123 -11.61 5.37 -14.96
CA VAL A 123 -12.05 4.04 -14.51
C VAL A 123 -12.19 3.06 -15.68
N ALA A 124 -12.76 3.50 -16.80
CA ALA A 124 -12.88 2.71 -18.02
C ALA A 124 -11.51 2.38 -18.65
N ASN A 125 -10.61 3.38 -18.72
CA ASN A 125 -9.25 3.22 -19.25
C ASN A 125 -8.25 2.61 -18.23
N ARG A 126 -8.72 2.26 -17.02
CA ARG A 126 -7.93 1.62 -15.95
C ARG A 126 -6.66 2.38 -15.56
N VAL A 127 -6.73 3.71 -15.52
CA VAL A 127 -5.61 4.58 -15.19
C VAL A 127 -5.10 4.29 -13.77
N ALA A 128 -3.87 3.78 -13.68
CA ALA A 128 -3.32 3.18 -12.46
C ALA A 128 -2.39 4.10 -11.64
N ALA A 129 -2.31 5.38 -12.02
CA ALA A 129 -1.70 6.46 -11.26
C ALA A 129 -2.75 7.21 -10.42
N GLU A 130 -2.32 8.01 -9.43
CA GLU A 130 -3.20 9.03 -8.84
C GLU A 130 -3.61 10.04 -9.91
N GLN A 131 -4.86 10.48 -9.93
CA GLN A 131 -5.34 11.51 -10.85
C GLN A 131 -6.02 12.64 -10.09
N TYR A 132 -5.75 13.86 -10.52
CA TYR A 132 -6.11 15.10 -9.84
C TYR A 132 -6.73 16.07 -10.84
N LEU A 133 -7.93 16.56 -10.54
CA LEU A 133 -8.74 17.38 -11.45
C LEU A 133 -9.36 18.59 -10.74
N ASN A 134 -9.33 19.73 -11.41
CA ASN A 134 -10.22 20.84 -11.09
C ASN A 134 -11.64 20.50 -11.59
N LEU A 135 -12.60 20.46 -10.69
CA LEU A 135 -14.02 20.21 -10.97
C LEU A 135 -14.81 21.53 -10.97
N PRO A 136 -16.08 21.53 -11.41
CA PRO A 136 -16.95 22.70 -11.30
C PRO A 136 -17.06 23.25 -9.87
N ASP A 137 -17.46 24.51 -9.75
CA ASP A 137 -17.62 25.26 -8.50
C ASP A 137 -16.32 25.38 -7.66
N GLY A 138 -15.14 25.20 -8.27
CA GLY A 138 -13.84 25.27 -7.59
C GLY A 138 -13.50 24.04 -6.74
N LYS A 139 -14.24 22.94 -6.91
CA LYS A 139 -14.02 21.68 -6.19
C LYS A 139 -12.81 20.95 -6.75
N THR A 140 -12.13 20.15 -5.92
CA THR A 140 -11.01 19.30 -6.35
C THR A 140 -11.44 17.83 -6.38
N GLY A 141 -11.28 17.16 -7.52
CA GLY A 141 -11.46 15.73 -7.68
C GLY A 141 -10.15 14.97 -7.56
N ALA A 142 -10.08 13.95 -6.71
CA ALA A 142 -8.93 13.06 -6.56
C ALA A 142 -9.34 11.60 -6.75
N LEU A 143 -8.68 10.88 -7.66
CA LEU A 143 -8.92 9.47 -7.93
C LEU A 143 -7.65 8.67 -7.60
N LEU A 144 -7.74 7.81 -6.59
CA LEU A 144 -6.60 7.22 -5.89
C LEU A 144 -6.64 5.69 -6.00
N PRO A 145 -5.69 5.05 -6.72
CA PRO A 145 -5.78 3.64 -7.10
C PRO A 145 -5.65 2.68 -5.92
N ILE A 146 -6.47 1.64 -5.91
CA ILE A 146 -6.46 0.55 -4.93
C ILE A 146 -5.79 -0.67 -5.56
N ARG A 147 -4.67 -1.11 -4.99
CA ARG A 147 -4.00 -2.37 -5.36
C ARG A 147 -4.27 -3.46 -4.32
N LEU A 148 -4.41 -4.71 -4.75
CA LEU A 148 -4.66 -5.81 -3.82
C LEU A 148 -3.40 -6.28 -3.10
N GLN A 149 -3.57 -6.57 -1.80
CA GLN A 149 -2.64 -7.32 -0.97
C GLN A 149 -3.16 -8.76 -0.80
N GLU A 150 -2.31 -9.68 -0.34
CA GLU A 150 -2.65 -11.11 -0.19
C GLU A 150 -3.90 -11.34 0.69
N LYS A 151 -4.05 -10.56 1.78
CA LYS A 151 -5.27 -10.56 2.63
C LYS A 151 -6.58 -10.24 1.88
N CYS A 152 -6.51 -9.52 0.76
CA CYS A 152 -7.68 -9.20 -0.04
C CYS A 152 -8.14 -10.37 -0.91
N LEU A 153 -7.23 -11.29 -1.27
CA LEU A 153 -7.52 -12.39 -2.18
C LEU A 153 -8.49 -13.43 -1.58
N ILE A 154 -8.64 -13.46 -0.24
CA ILE A 154 -9.63 -14.28 0.48
C ILE A 154 -11.04 -14.13 -0.13
N CYS A 155 -11.41 -12.93 -0.59
CA CYS A 155 -12.71 -12.65 -1.21
C CYS A 155 -12.62 -12.00 -2.61
N HIS A 156 -11.41 -11.73 -3.14
CA HIS A 156 -11.19 -11.11 -4.46
C HIS A 156 -10.24 -11.91 -5.38
N GLY A 157 -9.63 -12.99 -4.88
CA GLY A 157 -8.62 -13.79 -5.57
C GLY A 157 -9.14 -14.57 -6.78
N PRO A 158 -8.31 -15.43 -7.37
CA PRO A 158 -8.73 -16.35 -8.42
C PRO A 158 -9.94 -17.18 -7.96
N THR A 159 -10.98 -17.29 -8.79
CA THR A 159 -12.28 -17.80 -8.34
C THR A 159 -12.21 -19.26 -7.85
N ASP A 160 -11.26 -20.05 -8.38
CA ASP A 160 -10.91 -21.40 -7.96
C ASP A 160 -10.22 -21.48 -6.58
N GLN A 161 -9.62 -20.38 -6.12
CA GLN A 161 -8.87 -20.27 -4.85
C GLN A 161 -9.71 -19.66 -3.72
N ILE A 162 -10.81 -18.97 -4.04
CA ILE A 162 -11.78 -18.49 -3.05
C ILE A 162 -12.54 -19.69 -2.46
N ALA A 163 -12.62 -19.79 -1.13
CA ALA A 163 -13.28 -20.92 -0.46
C ALA A 163 -14.78 -21.04 -0.88
N PRO A 164 -15.32 -22.25 -1.12
CA PRO A 164 -16.68 -22.41 -1.64
C PRO A 164 -17.80 -21.75 -0.82
N ALA A 165 -17.66 -21.69 0.52
CA ALA A 165 -18.61 -20.99 1.39
C ALA A 165 -18.58 -19.46 1.17
N ILE A 166 -17.42 -18.89 0.89
CA ILE A 166 -17.25 -17.47 0.52
C ILE A 166 -17.86 -17.22 -0.85
N GLN A 167 -17.62 -18.09 -1.85
CA GLN A 167 -18.25 -17.97 -3.17
C GLN A 167 -19.78 -18.00 -3.09
N ALA A 168 -20.34 -18.94 -2.33
CA ALA A 168 -21.78 -19.07 -2.15
C ALA A 168 -22.39 -17.81 -1.50
N ARG A 169 -21.78 -17.32 -0.42
CA ARG A 169 -22.25 -16.12 0.30
C ARG A 169 -22.06 -14.84 -0.50
N LEU A 170 -20.99 -14.72 -1.29
CA LEU A 170 -20.82 -13.62 -2.25
C LEU A 170 -21.96 -13.61 -3.27
N LYS A 171 -22.29 -14.75 -3.88
CA LYS A 171 -23.39 -14.85 -4.86
C LYS A 171 -24.77 -14.56 -4.27
N GLU A 172 -24.97 -14.86 -2.99
CA GLU A 172 -26.22 -14.57 -2.26
C GLU A 172 -26.37 -13.08 -1.94
N VAL A 173 -25.32 -12.44 -1.40
CA VAL A 173 -25.34 -11.03 -0.99
C VAL A 173 -25.17 -10.08 -2.18
N TYR A 174 -24.48 -10.52 -3.23
CA TYR A 174 -24.15 -9.75 -4.43
C TYR A 174 -24.38 -10.62 -5.70
N PRO A 175 -25.62 -10.75 -6.20
CA PRO A 175 -25.92 -11.57 -7.37
C PRO A 175 -25.14 -11.18 -8.64
N ASP A 176 -24.84 -9.89 -8.79
CA ASP A 176 -24.08 -9.30 -9.91
C ASP A 176 -22.58 -9.07 -9.57
N ASP A 177 -22.03 -9.76 -8.57
CA ASP A 177 -20.62 -9.63 -8.21
C ASP A 177 -19.69 -10.04 -9.35
N ARG A 178 -18.88 -9.10 -9.82
CA ARG A 178 -17.79 -9.36 -10.76
C ARG A 178 -16.43 -9.41 -10.09
N ALA A 179 -16.31 -9.02 -8.82
CA ALA A 179 -15.03 -8.67 -8.21
C ALA A 179 -14.18 -9.86 -7.72
N THR A 180 -14.12 -10.96 -8.46
CA THR A 180 -13.14 -12.04 -8.26
C THR A 180 -12.20 -12.13 -9.47
N GLY A 181 -11.23 -13.05 -9.42
CA GLY A 181 -10.26 -13.27 -10.50
C GLY A 181 -8.97 -12.44 -10.41
N PHE A 182 -8.80 -11.63 -9.35
CA PHE A 182 -7.61 -10.78 -9.17
C PHE A 182 -6.43 -11.52 -8.51
N GLN A 183 -5.24 -10.96 -8.63
CA GLN A 183 -3.99 -11.39 -8.00
C GLN A 183 -3.40 -10.28 -7.10
N THR A 184 -2.37 -10.59 -6.32
CA THR A 184 -1.65 -9.58 -5.51
C THR A 184 -0.97 -8.56 -6.40
N GLY A 185 -1.15 -7.28 -6.12
CA GLY A 185 -0.63 -6.15 -6.91
C GLY A 185 -1.62 -5.60 -7.96
N ASP A 186 -2.66 -6.36 -8.31
CA ASP A 186 -3.65 -5.95 -9.30
C ASP A 186 -4.39 -4.67 -8.89
N LEU A 187 -4.68 -3.83 -9.89
CA LEU A 187 -5.58 -2.68 -9.74
C LEU A 187 -7.01 -3.18 -9.53
N ARG A 188 -7.47 -3.12 -8.27
CA ARG A 188 -8.81 -3.50 -7.85
C ARG A 188 -9.87 -2.47 -8.23
N GLY A 189 -9.48 -1.21 -8.28
CA GLY A 189 -10.39 -0.06 -8.37
C GLY A 189 -9.71 1.19 -7.82
N TRP A 190 -10.50 2.16 -7.34
CA TRP A 190 -10.03 3.43 -6.81
C TRP A 190 -10.88 3.86 -5.61
N PHE A 191 -10.28 4.66 -4.73
CA PHE A 191 -11.03 5.65 -3.96
C PHE A 191 -11.26 6.88 -4.84
N TRP A 192 -12.43 7.50 -4.74
CA TRP A 192 -12.68 8.83 -5.30
C TRP A 192 -12.96 9.79 -4.14
N VAL A 193 -12.45 11.01 -4.24
CA VAL A 193 -12.68 12.10 -3.29
C VAL A 193 -13.07 13.36 -4.07
N ILE A 194 -14.02 14.12 -3.54
CA ILE A 194 -14.34 15.47 -3.98
C ILE A 194 -14.19 16.39 -2.76
N VAL A 195 -13.18 17.26 -2.83
CA VAL A 195 -12.92 18.31 -1.82
C VAL A 195 -13.68 19.58 -2.23
N PRO A 196 -14.39 20.25 -1.29
CA PRO A 196 -15.05 21.52 -1.57
C PRO A 196 -14.04 22.63 -1.90
N ALA A 197 -14.52 23.74 -2.45
CA ALA A 197 -13.69 24.92 -2.67
C ALA A 197 -13.26 25.55 -1.33
N SER A 198 -12.05 26.12 -1.29
CA SER A 198 -11.46 26.77 -0.12
C SER A 198 -12.28 28.00 0.32
N GLY A 199 -13.28 27.76 1.16
CA GLY A 199 -14.24 28.76 1.65
C GLY A 199 -15.47 28.14 2.33
N ASP A 200 -15.83 26.90 1.98
CA ASP A 200 -17.03 26.20 2.50
C ASP A 200 -16.82 25.53 3.89
N HIS A 201 -15.92 26.08 4.71
CA HIS A 201 -15.71 25.64 6.09
C HIS A 201 -16.85 26.16 6.99
N SER A 202 -18.03 25.56 6.88
CA SER A 202 -19.10 25.74 7.87
C SER A 202 -18.68 25.12 9.20
N PRO A 203 -18.49 25.90 10.29
CA PRO A 203 -18.15 25.34 11.59
C PRO A 203 -19.40 24.67 12.18
N HIS A 204 -19.49 23.34 12.07
CA HIS A 204 -20.55 22.59 12.73
C HIS A 204 -20.41 22.73 14.25
N ALA A 205 -21.29 23.53 14.83
CA ALA A 205 -21.24 23.89 16.24
C ALA A 205 -21.46 22.66 17.14
N HIS A 206 -20.67 22.57 18.21
CA HIS A 206 -20.95 21.63 19.29
C HIS A 206 -22.28 22.03 19.97
N GLY A 207 -23.23 21.10 19.95
CA GLY A 207 -24.44 21.15 20.76
C GLY A 207 -24.47 19.92 21.67
N GLU A 208 -24.23 20.14 22.96
CA GLU A 208 -24.50 19.14 23.99
C GLU A 208 -26.00 19.04 24.23
N GLU A 209 -26.56 17.82 24.22
CA GLU A 209 -27.63 17.42 25.15
C GLU A 209 -27.44 15.95 25.52
N ALA A 210 -27.79 15.61 26.77
CA ALA A 210 -27.64 14.26 27.32
C ALA A 210 -29.00 13.55 27.42
N GLY A 211 -29.00 12.22 27.23
CA GLY A 211 -30.20 11.37 27.38
C GLY A 211 -29.80 9.96 27.86
N GLU A 212 -30.56 9.42 28.82
CA GLU A 212 -30.17 8.23 29.59
C GLU A 212 -30.45 6.87 28.89
N PRO A 213 -29.73 5.79 29.27
CA PRO A 213 -29.85 4.47 28.66
C PRO A 213 -30.86 3.54 29.37
N LEU A 214 -31.44 2.60 28.62
CA LEU A 214 -32.26 1.48 29.12
C LEU A 214 -31.91 0.14 28.42
N PRO A 215 -32.27 -1.03 28.99
CA PRO A 215 -31.23 -2.04 29.29
C PRO A 215 -31.27 -3.34 28.46
N GLN A 216 -30.28 -4.20 28.77
CA GLN A 216 -30.09 -5.55 28.25
C GLN A 216 -31.18 -6.56 28.67
N ALA A 217 -31.37 -7.60 27.86
CA ALA A 217 -32.02 -8.86 28.23
C ALA A 217 -31.24 -10.04 27.61
N ALA A 218 -31.26 -11.24 28.23
CA ALA A 218 -30.24 -12.27 27.97
C ALA A 218 -30.76 -13.70 27.71
N GLY A 219 -30.26 -14.30 26.62
CA GLY A 219 -30.12 -15.76 26.38
C GLY A 219 -31.40 -16.59 26.16
N PRO A 220 -31.30 -17.95 26.11
CA PRO A 220 -30.06 -18.74 25.95
C PRO A 220 -30.15 -19.97 24.99
N GLY A 221 -29.19 -20.08 24.06
CA GLY A 221 -28.48 -21.29 23.56
C GLY A 221 -29.18 -22.59 23.09
N ARG A 222 -28.50 -23.33 22.17
CA ARG A 222 -28.34 -24.81 22.24
C ARG A 222 -27.38 -25.42 21.20
N ALA A 223 -26.58 -26.38 21.68
CA ALA A 223 -26.06 -27.62 21.05
C ALA A 223 -25.48 -27.66 19.59
N GLY A 224 -24.32 -28.31 19.45
CA GLY A 224 -23.88 -28.99 18.20
C GLY A 224 -24.49 -30.40 18.06
N PRO A 225 -23.88 -31.40 17.37
CA PRO A 225 -22.42 -31.69 17.35
C PRO A 225 -21.84 -32.00 15.92
N PRO A 226 -21.11 -33.12 15.60
CA PRO A 226 -19.64 -33.06 15.48
C PRO A 226 -18.95 -33.75 14.27
N PHE A 227 -17.62 -33.57 14.21
CA PHE A 227 -16.57 -34.38 13.55
C PHE A 227 -16.42 -34.38 12.02
N GLY A 228 -15.16 -34.21 11.58
CA GLY A 228 -14.70 -34.41 10.20
C GLY A 228 -13.17 -34.32 10.10
N ARG A 229 -12.45 -35.44 10.27
CA ARG A 229 -10.97 -35.49 10.33
C ARG A 229 -10.37 -35.83 8.96
N GLY A 230 -9.65 -34.90 8.34
CA GLY A 230 -8.99 -35.10 7.04
C GLY A 230 -7.53 -34.66 7.03
N MET A 231 -6.61 -35.58 6.71
CA MET A 231 -5.19 -35.29 6.44
C MET A 231 -4.99 -35.14 4.92
N GLY A 232 -4.28 -34.11 4.47
CA GLY A 232 -3.97 -33.88 3.06
C GLY A 232 -2.62 -33.19 2.85
N ARG A 233 -1.74 -33.80 2.04
CA ARG A 233 -0.37 -33.29 1.79
C ARG A 233 -0.34 -32.22 0.69
N GLY A 234 0.16 -31.04 1.04
CA GLY A 234 1.45 -30.49 0.57
C GLY A 234 1.76 -30.22 -0.91
N PHE A 235 2.79 -29.37 -1.09
CA PHE A 235 3.48 -28.94 -2.33
C PHE A 235 2.79 -27.88 -3.20
N GLY A 236 3.57 -26.87 -3.62
CA GLY A 236 3.12 -25.75 -4.47
C GLY A 236 3.81 -24.40 -4.19
N ARG A 237 5.14 -24.32 -4.19
CA ARG A 237 5.85 -23.03 -4.01
C ARG A 237 5.72 -22.15 -5.27
N GLY A 238 4.86 -21.14 -5.22
CA GLY A 238 4.92 -19.95 -6.09
C GLY A 238 5.51 -18.75 -5.35
N ALA A 239 6.44 -18.03 -5.97
CA ALA A 239 6.96 -16.76 -5.46
C ALA A 239 6.31 -15.61 -6.22
N GLY A 240 5.56 -14.77 -5.51
CA GLY A 240 5.01 -13.52 -6.06
C GLY A 240 6.05 -12.41 -6.15
N PRO A 241 5.69 -11.24 -6.72
CA PRO A 241 6.58 -10.07 -6.75
C PRO A 241 6.96 -9.67 -5.31
N GLY A 242 8.26 -9.60 -5.04
CA GLY A 242 8.84 -9.52 -3.69
C GLY A 242 9.65 -10.77 -3.28
N GLY A 243 9.46 -11.90 -3.96
CA GLY A 243 10.27 -13.12 -3.77
C GLY A 243 9.84 -14.00 -2.60
N ALA A 244 10.79 -14.79 -2.08
CA ALA A 244 10.63 -15.42 -0.77
C ALA A 244 10.89 -14.38 0.34
N ASP A 245 11.98 -13.65 0.16
CA ASP A 245 12.59 -12.68 1.07
C ASP A 245 11.59 -11.63 1.57
N HIS A 246 10.76 -11.01 0.72
CA HIS A 246 9.74 -10.06 1.21
C HIS A 246 8.76 -10.65 2.23
N ARG A 247 8.30 -11.90 2.03
CA ARG A 247 7.39 -12.57 2.97
C ARG A 247 8.14 -12.96 4.25
N GLU A 248 9.38 -13.39 4.10
CA GLU A 248 10.25 -13.80 5.20
C GLU A 248 10.65 -12.61 6.10
N ASP A 249 10.95 -11.45 5.51
CA ASP A 249 11.22 -10.20 6.23
C ASP A 249 9.98 -9.70 6.95
N MET A 250 8.82 -9.64 6.29
CA MET A 250 7.56 -9.24 6.93
C MET A 250 7.16 -10.21 8.06
N GLN A 251 7.45 -11.50 7.93
CA GLN A 251 7.25 -12.47 9.02
C GLN A 251 8.19 -12.18 10.20
N THR A 252 9.48 -11.94 9.94
CA THR A 252 10.47 -11.56 10.97
C THR A 252 10.07 -10.26 11.68
N ILE A 253 9.68 -9.22 10.94
CA ILE A 253 9.20 -7.93 11.46
C ILE A 253 7.97 -8.12 12.36
N HIS A 254 6.92 -8.79 11.88
CA HIS A 254 5.71 -9.01 12.70
C HIS A 254 5.99 -9.82 13.98
N SER A 255 6.91 -10.78 13.91
CA SER A 255 7.33 -11.58 15.07
C SER A 255 8.05 -10.72 16.11
N MET A 256 8.96 -9.84 15.67
CA MET A 256 9.65 -8.88 16.55
C MET A 256 8.70 -7.84 17.16
N PHE A 257 7.67 -7.37 16.42
CA PHE A 257 6.68 -6.43 16.96
C PHE A 257 5.74 -7.06 18.00
N ALA A 258 5.39 -8.34 17.84
CA ALA A 258 4.56 -9.07 18.79
C ALA A 258 5.25 -9.22 20.15
N ASP A 259 6.55 -9.55 20.14
CA ASP A 259 7.39 -9.78 21.31
C ASP A 259 8.29 -8.57 21.67
N ARG A 260 7.94 -7.36 21.21
CA ARG A 260 8.81 -6.16 21.31
C ARG A 260 9.21 -5.77 22.73
N ASN A 261 8.43 -6.17 23.73
CA ASN A 261 8.72 -5.98 25.16
C ASN A 261 9.91 -6.83 25.66
N LYS A 262 10.33 -7.86 24.91
CA LYS A 262 11.56 -8.62 25.14
C LYS A 262 12.80 -7.96 24.53
N ILE A 263 12.62 -6.96 23.66
CA ILE A 263 13.71 -6.27 22.95
C ILE A 263 14.16 -5.06 23.76
N ARG A 264 15.45 -4.98 24.05
CA ARG A 264 16.10 -3.78 24.57
C ARG A 264 16.84 -3.09 23.43
N ARG A 265 16.79 -1.76 23.42
CA ARG A 265 17.57 -0.94 22.48
C ARG A 265 18.17 0.26 23.20
N THR A 266 19.46 0.50 22.99
CA THR A 266 20.15 1.73 23.38
C THR A 266 20.61 2.47 22.13
N VAL A 267 20.68 3.80 22.20
CA VAL A 267 21.07 4.68 21.10
C VAL A 267 21.99 5.77 21.64
N ARG A 268 23.13 6.00 20.98
CA ARG A 268 24.07 7.09 21.23
C ARG A 268 24.20 7.91 19.95
N LYS A 269 23.73 9.16 19.96
CA LYS A 269 24.08 10.12 18.89
C LYS A 269 25.59 10.38 18.95
N LEU A 270 26.26 10.32 17.80
CA LEU A 270 27.68 10.62 17.63
C LEU A 270 27.81 11.97 16.91
N PRO A 271 28.95 12.69 17.00
CA PRO A 271 29.15 13.94 16.25
C PRO A 271 29.02 13.78 14.73
N ASP A 272 29.37 12.59 14.25
CA ASP A 272 29.49 12.12 12.87
C ASP A 272 28.39 11.10 12.49
N GLY A 273 27.38 10.87 13.34
CA GLY A 273 26.31 9.91 13.04
C GLY A 273 25.64 9.32 14.28
N ALA A 274 25.50 7.99 14.34
CA ALA A 274 24.78 7.30 15.42
C ALA A 274 25.26 5.86 15.65
N GLU A 275 25.35 5.46 16.92
CA GLU A 275 25.49 4.05 17.35
C GLU A 275 24.18 3.57 17.98
N ALA A 276 23.76 2.35 17.69
CA ALA A 276 22.61 1.71 18.35
C ALA A 276 22.84 0.21 18.59
N ILE A 277 22.57 -0.25 19.82
CA ILE A 277 22.65 -1.67 20.20
C ILE A 277 21.24 -2.18 20.42
N THR A 278 20.87 -3.30 19.80
CA THR A 278 19.53 -3.90 19.91
C THR A 278 19.67 -5.38 20.27
N GLU A 279 19.10 -5.80 21.40
CA GLU A 279 19.35 -7.11 22.00
C GLU A 279 18.11 -7.70 22.69
N SER A 280 18.10 -9.01 22.90
CA SER A 280 17.15 -9.73 23.76
C SER A 280 17.84 -10.81 24.59
N ASP A 281 17.27 -11.16 25.75
CA ASP A 281 17.65 -12.39 26.46
C ASP A 281 16.86 -13.62 25.97
N ASP A 282 15.82 -13.42 25.15
CA ASP A 282 15.14 -14.51 24.45
C ASP A 282 15.95 -14.84 23.18
N PRO A 283 16.52 -16.05 23.07
CA PRO A 283 17.40 -16.42 21.96
C PRO A 283 16.66 -16.50 20.62
N GLN A 284 15.34 -16.68 20.61
CA GLN A 284 14.56 -16.64 19.36
C GLN A 284 14.45 -15.20 18.85
N ILE A 285 14.27 -14.24 19.76
CA ILE A 285 14.22 -12.80 19.42
C ILE A 285 15.61 -12.27 19.06
N ALA A 286 16.67 -12.71 19.74
CA ALA A 286 18.05 -12.40 19.37
C ALA A 286 18.35 -12.80 17.91
N ALA A 287 18.00 -14.04 17.52
CA ALA A 287 18.16 -14.54 16.15
C ALA A 287 17.30 -13.78 15.13
N LEU A 288 16.10 -13.32 15.51
CA LEU A 288 15.28 -12.46 14.65
C LEU A 288 15.92 -11.07 14.45
N ILE A 289 16.52 -10.47 15.48
CA ILE A 289 17.26 -9.20 15.37
C ILE A 289 18.47 -9.36 14.43
N GLN A 290 19.28 -10.41 14.64
CA GLN A 290 20.44 -10.74 13.81
C GLN A 290 20.08 -10.91 12.33
N LYS A 291 18.94 -11.55 12.04
CA LYS A 291 18.42 -11.69 10.68
C LYS A 291 17.85 -10.39 10.10
N HIS A 292 17.12 -9.62 10.90
CA HIS A 292 16.36 -8.46 10.44
C HIS A 292 17.26 -7.31 9.97
N VAL A 293 18.27 -6.97 10.74
CA VAL A 293 19.13 -5.79 10.50
C VAL A 293 19.82 -5.83 9.11
N PRO A 294 20.61 -6.86 8.75
CA PRO A 294 21.25 -6.92 7.43
C PRO A 294 20.23 -7.07 6.28
N ALA A 295 19.07 -7.70 6.51
CA ALA A 295 18.02 -7.79 5.51
C ALA A 295 17.38 -6.43 5.19
N MET A 296 17.28 -5.52 6.18
CA MET A 296 16.79 -4.16 5.92
C MET A 296 17.85 -3.30 5.22
N GLU A 297 19.13 -3.43 5.57
CA GLU A 297 20.20 -2.68 4.90
C GLU A 297 20.32 -3.09 3.43
N GLY A 298 20.30 -4.39 3.13
CA GLY A 298 20.26 -4.89 1.76
C GLY A 298 19.05 -4.41 0.96
N ARG A 299 17.94 -4.05 1.61
CA ARG A 299 16.78 -3.44 0.95
C ARG A 299 16.94 -1.95 0.65
N VAL A 300 17.72 -1.23 1.43
CA VAL A 300 18.06 0.17 1.13
C VAL A 300 19.05 0.20 -0.03
N GLY A 301 20.13 -0.58 0.05
CA GLY A 301 21.16 -0.64 -1.01
C GLY A 301 20.70 -1.22 -2.36
N GLU A 302 19.59 -1.95 -2.40
CA GLU A 302 18.99 -2.48 -3.64
C GLU A 302 17.75 -1.71 -4.14
N ASP A 303 17.36 -0.60 -3.51
CA ASP A 303 16.08 0.11 -3.74
C ASP A 303 14.85 -0.82 -3.73
N ARG A 304 14.76 -1.67 -2.69
CA ARG A 304 13.62 -2.57 -2.42
C ARG A 304 12.93 -2.29 -1.06
N PRO A 305 12.58 -1.02 -0.75
CA PRO A 305 12.05 -0.64 0.57
C PRO A 305 10.70 -1.28 0.90
N LEU A 306 10.48 -1.52 2.19
CA LEU A 306 9.20 -1.95 2.76
C LEU A 306 8.47 -0.75 3.40
N PRO A 307 7.14 -0.66 3.38
CA PRO A 307 6.39 0.23 4.28
C PRO A 307 6.85 0.00 5.74
N PRO A 308 7.15 1.06 6.54
CA PRO A 308 6.86 2.47 6.31
C PRO A 308 7.93 3.26 5.53
N MET A 309 9.01 2.62 5.09
CA MET A 309 10.16 3.30 4.47
C MET A 309 9.80 4.05 3.19
N THR A 310 8.73 3.63 2.51
CA THR A 310 8.21 4.23 1.28
C THR A 310 7.43 5.54 1.48
N PHE A 311 7.14 5.96 2.73
CA PHE A 311 6.40 7.20 2.99
C PHE A 311 6.85 8.01 4.21
N HIS A 312 7.40 7.40 5.26
CA HIS A 312 7.78 8.13 6.46
C HIS A 312 9.06 8.96 6.22
N PRO A 313 9.06 10.30 6.43
CA PRO A 313 10.10 11.20 5.90
C PRO A 313 11.56 10.85 6.20
N VAL A 314 11.86 10.33 7.40
CA VAL A 314 13.23 9.90 7.76
C VAL A 314 13.76 8.83 6.80
N PHE A 315 13.00 7.76 6.57
CA PHE A 315 13.41 6.67 5.69
C PHE A 315 13.42 7.08 4.22
N VAL A 316 12.40 7.85 3.79
CA VAL A 316 12.30 8.34 2.40
C VAL A 316 13.50 9.20 2.02
N ASN A 317 14.11 9.91 2.97
CA ASN A 317 15.34 10.65 2.69
C ASN A 317 16.59 9.81 2.93
N LEU A 318 16.65 8.88 3.90
CA LEU A 318 17.76 7.92 3.98
C LEU A 318 17.96 7.12 2.69
N ILE A 319 16.89 6.67 2.03
CA ILE A 319 16.99 5.94 0.75
C ILE A 319 17.56 6.83 -0.37
N LYS A 320 17.24 8.13 -0.40
CA LYS A 320 17.83 9.07 -1.37
C LYS A 320 19.31 9.40 -1.09
N HIS A 321 19.73 9.19 0.15
CA HIS A 321 21.07 9.48 0.66
C HIS A 321 21.83 8.19 1.02
N SER A 322 21.46 7.05 0.41
CA SER A 322 22.02 5.73 0.74
C SER A 322 23.51 5.57 0.38
N GLU A 323 24.04 6.46 -0.45
CA GLU A 323 25.47 6.54 -0.81
C GLU A 323 26.23 7.58 0.05
N ASP A 324 25.53 8.42 0.83
CA ASP A 324 26.10 9.53 1.60
C ASP A 324 26.44 9.18 3.06
N TYR A 325 26.15 7.94 3.49
CA TYR A 325 26.53 7.42 4.81
C TYR A 325 27.13 6.01 4.71
N THR A 326 28.00 5.66 5.66
CA THR A 326 28.47 4.28 5.85
C THR A 326 27.66 3.59 6.94
N PHE A 327 27.06 2.45 6.62
CA PHE A 327 26.46 1.53 7.59
C PHE A 327 27.43 0.42 7.95
N ASN A 328 27.63 0.17 9.25
CA ASN A 328 28.34 -1.00 9.76
C ASN A 328 27.49 -1.71 10.82
N TYR A 329 27.54 -3.04 10.86
CA TYR A 329 26.90 -3.83 11.91
C TYR A 329 27.82 -4.92 12.46
N GLU A 330 27.66 -5.23 13.74
CA GLU A 330 28.37 -6.25 14.49
C GLU A 330 27.32 -7.14 15.19
N GLU A 331 27.33 -8.45 14.93
CA GLU A 331 26.48 -9.38 15.67
C GLU A 331 27.00 -9.53 17.11
N THR A 332 26.09 -9.52 18.08
CA THR A 332 26.37 -9.84 19.50
C THR A 332 25.68 -11.15 19.86
N ASP A 333 26.10 -11.81 20.95
CA ASP A 333 25.46 -13.01 21.50
C ASP A 333 23.94 -12.88 21.74
N LYS A 334 23.41 -11.64 21.72
CA LYS A 334 22.02 -11.30 22.05
C LYS A 334 21.30 -10.49 20.99
N GLY A 335 21.93 -10.16 19.87
CA GLY A 335 21.36 -9.30 18.84
C GLY A 335 22.41 -8.66 17.95
N VAL A 336 22.30 -7.35 17.72
CA VAL A 336 23.15 -6.59 16.79
C VAL A 336 23.46 -5.20 17.33
N LYS A 337 24.72 -4.79 17.19
CA LYS A 337 25.16 -3.38 17.24
C LYS A 337 25.24 -2.83 15.83
N VAL A 338 24.78 -1.60 15.63
CA VAL A 338 24.83 -0.86 14.37
C VAL A 338 25.53 0.49 14.59
N THR A 339 26.35 0.90 13.63
CA THR A 339 27.01 2.21 13.59
C THR A 339 26.77 2.85 12.22
N TYR A 340 26.28 4.08 12.23
CA TYR A 340 26.17 4.95 11.05
C TYR A 340 27.19 6.08 11.18
N THR A 341 27.91 6.38 10.11
CA THR A 341 28.81 7.54 10.00
C THR A 341 28.60 8.28 8.67
N ALA A 342 28.54 9.60 8.70
CA ALA A 342 28.39 10.48 7.54
C ALA A 342 29.11 11.82 7.76
N ASP A 343 29.52 12.49 6.68
CA ASP A 343 30.17 13.82 6.75
C ASP A 343 29.17 14.99 6.62
N ASP A 344 28.05 14.78 5.91
CA ASP A 344 27.05 15.83 5.69
C ASP A 344 26.13 16.04 6.92
N PRO A 345 25.96 17.28 7.45
CA PRO A 345 25.14 17.54 8.63
C PRO A 345 23.65 17.18 8.51
N PHE A 346 23.06 17.18 7.31
CA PHE A 346 21.69 16.72 7.09
C PHE A 346 21.62 15.20 7.13
N VAL A 347 22.58 14.49 6.53
CA VAL A 347 22.66 13.02 6.60
C VAL A 347 22.99 12.54 8.02
N ILE A 348 23.87 13.23 8.76
CA ILE A 348 24.13 12.99 10.20
C ILE A 348 22.82 13.10 11.00
N MET A 349 21.99 14.11 10.72
CA MET A 349 20.67 14.24 11.35
C MET A 349 19.73 13.09 10.97
N LEU A 350 19.67 12.69 9.69
CA LEU A 350 18.83 11.58 9.23
C LEU A 350 19.17 10.26 9.94
N VAL A 351 20.44 9.88 10.03
CA VAL A 351 20.84 8.63 10.69
C VAL A 351 20.59 8.66 12.20
N GLN A 352 20.74 9.82 12.84
CA GLN A 352 20.40 10.02 14.25
C GLN A 352 18.90 9.91 14.52
N GLU A 353 18.06 10.56 13.73
CA GLU A 353 16.61 10.50 13.87
C GLU A 353 16.06 9.13 13.49
N HIS A 354 16.67 8.43 12.53
CA HIS A 354 16.37 7.02 12.25
C HIS A 354 16.70 6.13 13.46
N ALA A 355 17.90 6.29 14.03
CA ALA A 355 18.31 5.50 15.19
C ALA A 355 17.31 5.66 16.36
N GLN A 356 16.77 6.87 16.58
CA GLN A 356 15.74 7.16 17.57
C GLN A 356 14.33 6.68 17.16
N LEU A 357 13.92 6.83 15.90
CA LEU A 357 12.63 6.37 15.37
C LEU A 357 12.44 4.86 15.57
N VAL A 358 13.48 4.04 15.34
CA VAL A 358 13.43 2.60 15.62
C VAL A 358 13.17 2.31 17.10
N SER A 359 13.69 3.13 18.02
CA SER A 359 13.38 3.02 19.44
C SER A 359 11.94 3.45 19.77
N ARG A 360 11.32 4.34 18.98
CA ARG A 360 9.90 4.69 19.09
C ARG A 360 9.00 3.55 18.60
N PHE A 361 9.35 2.86 17.51
CA PHE A 361 8.66 1.64 17.07
C PHE A 361 8.67 0.53 18.13
N LEU A 362 9.79 0.30 18.82
CA LEU A 362 9.84 -0.68 19.91
C LEU A 362 8.95 -0.30 21.10
N LYS A 363 8.89 0.99 21.45
CA LYS A 363 8.06 1.51 22.54
C LYS A 363 6.57 1.46 22.19
N ASN A 364 6.19 2.14 21.12
CA ASN A 364 4.80 2.45 20.75
C ASN A 364 4.17 1.35 19.88
N GLY A 365 4.97 0.49 19.24
CA GLY A 365 4.49 -0.54 18.32
C GLY A 365 4.13 0.02 16.95
N MET A 366 3.21 -0.65 16.25
CA MET A 366 2.80 -0.28 14.89
C MET A 366 2.04 1.05 14.80
N GLU A 367 1.51 1.56 15.91
CA GLU A 367 0.82 2.86 15.97
C GLU A 367 1.75 4.03 15.59
N GLU A 368 3.05 3.90 15.88
CA GLU A 368 4.09 4.88 15.50
C GLU A 368 4.20 5.09 13.98
N ILE A 369 3.76 4.12 13.16
CA ILE A 369 3.73 4.26 11.69
C ILE A 369 2.76 5.37 11.26
N HIS A 370 1.74 5.63 12.07
CA HIS A 370 0.68 6.60 11.80
C HIS A 370 0.86 7.92 12.55
N ASN A 371 1.89 8.04 13.40
CA ASN A 371 2.24 9.30 14.04
C ASN A 371 2.86 10.27 13.00
N PRO A 372 2.32 11.50 12.84
CA PRO A 372 2.95 12.50 12.00
C PRO A 372 4.37 12.82 12.49
N TYR A 373 5.31 12.94 11.56
CA TYR A 373 6.70 13.24 11.85
C TYR A 373 7.27 14.23 10.85
N GLU A 374 7.73 15.37 11.35
CA GLU A 374 8.45 16.39 10.58
C GLU A 374 9.96 16.26 10.83
N LEU A 375 10.78 16.47 9.79
CA LEU A 375 12.23 16.41 9.92
C LEU A 375 12.76 17.66 10.64
N PRO A 376 13.65 17.53 11.63
CA PRO A 376 14.35 18.66 12.24
C PRO A 376 15.07 19.52 11.19
N THR A 377 14.92 20.84 11.29
CA THR A 377 15.66 21.79 10.45
C THR A 377 17.14 21.79 10.84
N VAL A 378 18.01 21.33 9.95
CA VAL A 378 19.46 21.45 10.12
C VAL A 378 19.89 22.85 9.66
N PRO A 379 20.67 23.61 10.46
CA PRO A 379 21.26 24.86 9.99
C PRO A 379 22.16 24.61 8.79
N ALA A 380 22.02 25.41 7.73
CA ALA A 380 22.89 25.30 6.57
C ALA A 380 24.36 25.45 7.00
N SER A 381 25.21 24.52 6.57
CA SER A 381 26.66 24.62 6.75
C SER A 381 27.16 25.98 6.28
N PRO A 382 28.02 26.68 7.04
CA PRO A 382 28.63 27.90 6.53
C PRO A 382 29.49 27.53 5.32
N THR A 383 29.00 27.89 4.13
CA THR A 383 29.73 27.71 2.87
C THR A 383 31.09 28.37 3.01
N ALA A 384 32.16 27.61 2.74
CA ALA A 384 33.50 28.17 2.65
C ALA A 384 33.47 29.33 1.63
N GLN A 385 33.89 30.51 2.08
CA GLN A 385 34.08 31.67 1.21
C GLN A 385 35.52 31.64 0.68
N ASP A 386 35.69 31.94 -0.61
CA ASP A 386 36.96 31.92 -1.34
C ASP A 386 38.02 32.91 -0.80
#